data_AF-A0A969Y3T6-F1
#
_entry.id   AF-A0A969Y3T6-F1
#
_cell.length_a   1.000
_cell.length_b   1.000
_cell.length_c   1.000
_cell.angle_alpha   90.00
_cell.angle_beta   90.00
_cell.angle_gamma   90.00
#
_symmetry.space_group_name_H-M   'P 1'
#
loop_
_entity.id
_entity.type
_entity.pdbx_description
1 polymer ?
#
loop_
_entity_poly.entity_id
_entity_poly.type
_entity_poly.pdbx_seq_one_letter_code
_entity_poly.pdbx_strand_id
1 'polypeptide(L)'
;MIYSNVPLSAKIRQMSFGELRGISLGELGRGRKEIFLPVPSNCPPNFPAGEIVRGFSVGYSKTGRPRIVAEDGNLYLILDCQGVYTRGTLGVVSGLVGHEYDVIANAYGAYGDAGRIGSWCSTIFKAKDGDVFRVTKSGGMSKVGPSIVYLVSGKNVYHCEQPLAEEMFEALGRELPFTLNSNSRVLSEEWKKLI
;
A
#
# COMPACT_ATOMS: atom_id res chain seq x y z
N MET A 1 0.88 11.18 9.85
CA MET A 1 0.46 11.50 8.47
C MET A 1 0.18 10.21 7.73
N ILE A 2 -0.72 10.21 6.74
CA ILE A 2 -1.08 9.02 5.97
C ILE A 2 -0.97 9.32 4.49
N TYR A 3 -0.27 8.46 3.75
CA TYR A 3 -0.25 8.41 2.29
C TYR A 3 -0.99 7.16 1.81
N SER A 4 -1.73 7.28 0.70
CA SER A 4 -2.31 6.13 0.02
C SER A 4 -2.12 6.25 -1.49
N ASN A 5 -1.75 5.16 -2.16
CA ASN A 5 -1.64 5.15 -3.62
C ASN A 5 -2.98 4.96 -4.35
N VAL A 6 -4.05 4.75 -3.60
CA VAL A 6 -5.44 4.68 -4.07
C VAL A 6 -6.32 5.62 -3.25
N PRO A 7 -7.43 6.14 -3.80
CA PRO A 7 -8.32 6.96 -3.00
C PRO A 7 -8.98 6.10 -1.91
N LEU A 8 -9.07 6.63 -0.68
CA LEU A 8 -9.75 5.95 0.42
C LEU A 8 -10.97 6.75 0.83
N SER A 9 -12.09 6.07 1.06
CA SER A 9 -13.33 6.69 1.51
C SER A 9 -13.79 6.07 2.81
N ALA A 10 -14.11 6.93 3.77
CA ALA A 10 -14.72 6.52 5.03
C ALA A 10 -16.19 6.17 4.80
N LYS A 11 -16.60 4.97 5.22
CA LYS A 11 -17.99 4.49 5.16
C LYS A 11 -18.52 4.15 6.54
N ILE A 12 -19.83 4.21 6.70
CA ILE A 12 -20.52 3.75 7.91
C ILE A 12 -20.72 2.25 7.79
N ARG A 13 -20.40 1.51 8.85
CA ARG A 13 -20.63 0.08 8.97
C ARG A 13 -21.54 -0.17 10.17
N GLN A 14 -22.61 -0.91 9.94
CA GLN A 14 -23.44 -1.43 11.03
C GLN A 14 -22.67 -2.53 11.77
N MET A 15 -22.47 -2.32 13.06
CA MET A 15 -21.93 -3.32 13.99
C MET A 15 -23.04 -3.74 14.95
N SER A 16 -22.85 -4.85 15.65
CA SER A 16 -23.81 -5.32 16.68
C SER A 16 -24.00 -4.32 17.84
N PHE A 17 -23.08 -3.38 18.00
CA PHE A 17 -23.09 -2.33 19.03
C PHE A 17 -23.40 -0.93 18.46
N GLY A 18 -23.85 -0.83 17.21
CA GLY A 18 -24.22 0.42 16.55
C GLY A 18 -23.37 0.76 15.32
N GLU A 19 -23.46 2.00 14.88
CA GLU A 19 -22.78 2.47 13.68
C GLU A 19 -21.33 2.84 13.96
N LEU A 20 -20.42 2.37 13.10
CA LEU A 20 -19.02 2.73 13.16
C LEU A 20 -18.55 3.24 11.80
N ARG A 21 -18.01 4.46 11.80
CA ARG A 21 -17.38 5.04 10.61
C ARG A 21 -15.94 4.54 10.49
N GLY A 22 -15.54 4.15 9.28
CA GLY A 22 -14.18 3.67 9.03
C GLY A 22 -13.85 3.47 7.56
N ILE A 23 -12.57 3.25 7.28
CA ILE A 23 -12.04 2.94 5.95
C ILE A 23 -11.87 1.42 5.86
N SER A 24 -12.19 0.82 4.70
CA SER A 24 -11.95 -0.62 4.48
C SER A 24 -10.84 -0.82 3.47
N LEU A 25 -9.94 -1.75 3.78
CA LEU A 25 -8.90 -2.22 2.89
C LEU A 25 -9.12 -3.71 2.59
N GLY A 26 -8.87 -4.11 1.34
CA GLY A 26 -9.20 -5.46 0.87
C GLY A 26 -10.71 -5.72 0.82
N GLU A 27 -11.08 -6.99 0.90
CA GLU A 27 -12.47 -7.42 0.73
C GLU A 27 -12.89 -8.47 1.77
N LEU A 28 -14.21 -8.59 1.99
CA LEU A 28 -14.80 -9.65 2.79
C LEU A 28 -15.05 -10.90 1.94
N GLY A 29 -14.98 -12.06 2.57
CA GLY A 29 -15.39 -13.34 1.98
C GLY A 29 -14.27 -14.36 1.85
N ARG A 30 -14.57 -15.47 1.17
CA ARG A 30 -13.65 -16.60 1.04
C ARG A 30 -12.36 -16.20 0.30
N GLY A 31 -11.21 -16.55 0.88
CA GLY A 31 -9.89 -16.23 0.32
C GLY A 31 -9.52 -14.75 0.35
N ARG A 32 -10.26 -13.93 1.11
CA ARG A 32 -10.07 -12.49 1.24
C ARG A 32 -9.86 -12.14 2.71
N LYS A 33 -9.26 -10.98 2.95
CA LYS A 33 -9.05 -10.46 4.31
C LYS A 33 -9.30 -8.97 4.30
N GLU A 34 -10.44 -8.57 4.83
CA GLU A 34 -10.74 -7.15 5.01
C GLU A 34 -10.09 -6.63 6.30
N ILE A 35 -9.53 -5.43 6.24
CA ILE A 35 -9.23 -4.63 7.42
C ILE A 35 -10.19 -3.45 7.42
N PHE A 36 -10.95 -3.31 8.51
CA PHE A 36 -11.71 -2.10 8.77
C PHE A 36 -10.94 -1.22 9.75
N LEU A 37 -10.59 -0.01 9.33
CA LEU A 37 -9.90 1.01 10.12
C LEU A 37 -10.94 2.01 10.64
N PRO A 38 -11.37 1.92 11.91
CA PRO A 38 -12.22 2.95 12.49
C PRO A 38 -11.54 4.32 12.40
N VAL A 39 -12.33 5.36 12.16
CA VAL A 39 -11.83 6.74 12.04
C VAL A 39 -12.43 7.64 13.12
N PRO A 40 -11.71 8.68 13.59
CA PRO A 40 -12.28 9.67 14.49
C PRO A 40 -13.34 10.53 13.76
N SER A 41 -14.21 11.19 14.52
CA SER A 41 -15.32 11.99 13.97
C SER A 41 -14.84 13.12 13.05
N ASN A 42 -13.69 13.74 13.38
CA ASN A 42 -13.06 14.80 12.60
C ASN A 42 -12.29 14.31 11.36
N CYS A 43 -12.23 13.00 11.10
CA CYS A 43 -11.57 12.45 9.93
C CYS A 43 -12.29 12.91 8.64
N PRO A 44 -11.57 13.36 7.60
CA PRO A 44 -12.19 13.73 6.34
C PRO A 44 -12.90 12.52 5.70
N PRO A 45 -13.94 12.76 4.89
CA PRO A 45 -14.68 11.68 4.21
C PRO A 45 -13.81 10.91 3.21
N ASN A 46 -12.86 11.59 2.59
CA ASN A 46 -12.00 11.02 1.55
C ASN A 46 -10.54 11.37 1.79
N PHE A 47 -9.66 10.43 1.43
CA PHE A 47 -8.22 10.59 1.38
C PHE A 47 -7.84 10.50 -0.10
N PRO A 48 -7.31 11.57 -0.70
CA PRO A 48 -6.91 11.55 -2.09
C PRO A 48 -5.77 10.55 -2.34
N ALA A 49 -5.75 9.97 -3.54
CA ALA A 49 -4.67 9.10 -3.98
C ALA A 49 -3.42 9.93 -4.30
N GLY A 50 -2.24 9.44 -3.91
CA GLY A 50 -0.97 10.10 -4.24
C GLY A 50 -0.64 11.30 -3.37
N GLU A 51 -1.44 11.59 -2.34
CA GLU A 51 -1.28 12.76 -1.48
C GLU A 51 -1.09 12.36 -0.01
N ILE A 52 -0.40 13.22 0.74
CA ILE A 52 -0.19 13.04 2.19
C ILE A 52 -1.29 13.77 2.95
N VAL A 53 -2.13 12.99 3.63
CA VAL A 53 -3.15 13.51 4.55
C VAL A 53 -2.54 13.73 5.93
N ARG A 54 -2.53 15.00 6.37
CA ARG A 54 -2.03 15.45 7.67
C ARG A 54 -3.13 15.48 8.73
N GLY A 55 -2.73 15.53 10.00
CA GLY A 55 -3.64 15.51 11.16
C GLY A 55 -4.06 14.11 11.60
N PHE A 56 -3.70 13.08 10.83
CA PHE A 56 -4.08 11.69 11.09
C PHE A 56 -2.87 10.75 11.02
N SER A 57 -2.95 9.63 11.73
CA SER A 57 -1.95 8.55 11.76
C SER A 57 -2.64 7.20 11.98
N VAL A 58 -1.87 6.11 11.91
CA VAL A 58 -2.39 4.78 12.24
C VAL A 58 -1.93 4.41 13.64
N GLY A 59 -2.89 4.02 14.48
CA GLY A 59 -2.65 3.50 15.82
C GLY A 59 -3.39 2.18 16.02
N TYR A 60 -3.43 1.70 17.25
CA TYR A 60 -4.09 0.44 17.59
C TYR A 60 -5.25 0.65 18.57
N SER A 61 -6.26 -0.20 18.49
CA SER A 61 -7.26 -0.38 19.54
C SER A 61 -6.64 -1.09 20.74
N LYS A 62 -7.39 -1.13 21.86
CA LYS A 62 -7.01 -1.95 23.03
C LYS A 62 -6.81 -3.44 22.70
N THR A 63 -7.45 -3.92 21.62
CA THR A 63 -7.37 -5.31 21.15
C THR A 63 -6.31 -5.50 20.05
N GLY A 64 -5.43 -4.51 19.83
CA GLY A 64 -4.36 -4.59 18.84
C GLY A 64 -4.82 -4.46 17.39
N ARG A 65 -6.06 -4.01 17.13
CA ARG A 65 -6.57 -3.81 15.76
C ARG A 65 -6.22 -2.40 15.27
N PRO A 66 -5.72 -2.24 14.03
CA PRO A 66 -5.34 -0.93 13.53
C PRO A 66 -6.57 -0.01 13.39
N ARG A 67 -6.38 1.28 13.63
CA ARG A 67 -7.39 2.34 13.49
C ARG A 67 -6.73 3.67 13.12
N ILE A 68 -7.49 4.59 12.56
CA ILE A 68 -7.01 5.97 12.35
C ILE A 68 -7.10 6.74 13.68
N VAL A 69 -6.06 7.50 13.99
CA VAL A 69 -5.93 8.34 15.19
C VAL A 69 -5.39 9.71 14.82
N ALA A 70 -5.31 10.62 15.80
CA ALA A 70 -4.63 11.90 15.64
C ALA A 70 -3.15 11.71 15.27
N GLU A 71 -2.56 12.68 14.58
CA GLU A 71 -1.19 12.60 14.10
C GLU A 71 -0.17 12.38 15.23
N ASP A 72 0.77 11.44 15.01
CA ASP A 72 1.84 11.08 15.96
C ASP A 72 3.24 11.49 15.45
N GLY A 73 3.31 12.26 14.35
CA GLY A 73 4.54 12.69 13.69
C GLY A 73 5.15 11.68 12.71
N ASN A 74 4.71 10.42 12.71
CA ASN A 74 5.17 9.39 11.78
C ASN A 74 4.43 9.46 10.44
N LEU A 75 5.03 8.88 9.40
CA LEU A 75 4.40 8.67 8.10
C LEU A 75 3.93 7.23 7.99
N TYR A 76 2.66 7.04 7.64
CA TYR A 76 2.09 5.73 7.36
C TYR A 76 1.73 5.64 5.88
N LEU A 77 2.08 4.53 5.24
CA LEU A 77 1.76 4.26 3.84
C LEU A 77 0.70 3.16 3.76
N ILE A 78 -0.33 3.40 2.95
CA ILE A 78 -1.29 2.38 2.53
C ILE A 78 -1.00 2.10 1.06
N LEU A 79 -0.38 0.96 0.78
CA LEU A 79 -0.04 0.54 -0.58
C LEU A 79 -0.97 -0.58 -1.01
N ASP A 80 -1.84 -0.26 -1.95
CA ASP A 80 -2.77 -1.16 -2.59
C ASP A 80 -2.27 -1.57 -3.98
N CYS A 81 -2.38 -2.86 -4.31
CA CYS A 81 -1.95 -3.39 -5.59
C CYS A 81 -3.10 -3.95 -6.43
N GLN A 82 -4.34 -3.51 -6.18
CA GLN A 82 -5.46 -3.76 -7.07
C GLN A 82 -5.15 -3.18 -8.45
N GLY A 83 -5.24 -4.03 -9.47
CA GLY A 83 -5.22 -3.61 -10.86
C GLY A 83 -6.52 -4.01 -11.54
N VAL A 84 -6.42 -4.89 -12.52
CA VAL A 84 -7.55 -5.33 -13.33
C VAL A 84 -7.72 -6.84 -13.26
N TYR A 85 -8.95 -7.26 -13.49
CA TYR A 85 -9.29 -8.66 -13.65
C TYR A 85 -8.45 -9.33 -14.74
N THR A 86 -7.54 -10.22 -14.33
CA THR A 86 -6.80 -11.11 -15.22
C THR A 86 -6.57 -12.43 -14.50
N ARG A 87 -6.83 -13.55 -15.18
CA ARG A 87 -6.69 -14.88 -14.59
C ARG A 87 -5.23 -15.17 -14.24
N GLY A 88 -4.99 -15.72 -13.04
CA GLY A 88 -3.69 -16.17 -12.55
C GLY A 88 -2.75 -15.05 -12.11
N THR A 89 -3.22 -13.82 -11.93
CA THR A 89 -2.35 -12.69 -11.55
C THR A 89 -2.49 -12.35 -10.08
N LEU A 90 -1.36 -11.95 -9.48
CA LEU A 90 -1.27 -11.56 -8.08
C LEU A 90 -0.65 -10.16 -8.01
N GLY A 91 -1.42 -9.23 -7.44
CA GLY A 91 -0.89 -7.94 -7.03
C GLY A 91 -0.07 -8.13 -5.75
N VAL A 92 1.12 -7.52 -5.71
CA VAL A 92 2.02 -7.59 -4.55
C VAL A 92 2.67 -6.25 -4.25
N VAL A 93 2.90 -6.01 -2.95
CA VAL A 93 3.89 -5.04 -2.48
C VAL A 93 5.17 -5.81 -2.13
N SER A 94 6.30 -5.35 -2.66
CA SER A 94 7.63 -5.90 -2.38
C SER A 94 8.53 -4.83 -1.79
N GLY A 95 9.53 -5.26 -1.02
CA GLY A 95 10.62 -4.43 -0.52
C GLY A 95 11.96 -5.09 -0.77
N LEU A 96 13.05 -4.37 -0.55
CA LEU A 96 14.41 -4.86 -0.75
C LEU A 96 14.74 -5.98 0.25
N VAL A 97 15.46 -6.98 -0.23
CA VAL A 97 16.05 -8.04 0.62
C VAL A 97 17.06 -7.39 1.57
N GLY A 98 17.13 -7.90 2.81
CA GLY A 98 17.98 -7.32 3.86
C GLY A 98 17.41 -6.08 4.55
N HIS A 99 16.40 -5.41 3.98
CA HIS A 99 15.77 -4.25 4.62
C HIS A 99 14.60 -4.65 5.54
N GLU A 100 14.47 -3.95 6.68
CA GLU A 100 13.41 -4.19 7.67
C GLU A 100 12.27 -3.17 7.57
N TYR A 101 11.12 -3.66 7.10
CA TYR A 101 9.89 -2.89 6.96
C TYR A 101 8.98 -3.09 8.17
N ASP A 102 8.41 -1.99 8.69
CA ASP A 102 7.44 -2.04 9.78
C ASP A 102 6.02 -2.21 9.19
N VAL A 103 5.59 -3.47 9.08
CA VAL A 103 4.28 -3.85 8.56
C VAL A 103 3.24 -3.83 9.69
N ILE A 104 2.29 -2.92 9.58
CA ILE A 104 1.21 -2.74 10.58
C ILE A 104 0.12 -3.78 10.37
N ALA A 105 -0.35 -3.95 9.13
CA ALA A 105 -1.38 -4.92 8.79
C ALA A 105 -1.49 -5.18 7.28
N ASN A 106 -1.86 -6.42 6.94
CA ASN A 106 -2.12 -6.88 5.57
C ASN A 106 -3.60 -7.21 5.37
N ALA A 107 -4.21 -6.62 4.33
CA ALA A 107 -5.51 -6.98 3.79
C ALA A 107 -5.35 -7.61 2.40
N TYR A 108 -6.33 -8.41 1.99
CA TYR A 108 -6.35 -9.05 0.68
C TYR A 108 -7.73 -8.93 0.04
N GLY A 109 -7.75 -8.61 -1.26
CA GLY A 109 -8.91 -8.73 -2.12
C GLY A 109 -8.69 -9.82 -3.17
N ALA A 110 -9.79 -10.29 -3.76
CA ALA A 110 -9.73 -11.35 -4.74
C ALA A 110 -10.81 -11.23 -5.80
N TYR A 111 -10.42 -11.48 -7.05
CA TYR A 111 -11.36 -11.58 -8.15
C TYR A 111 -11.99 -12.99 -8.22
N GLY A 112 -13.31 -13.04 -8.43
CA GLY A 112 -14.07 -14.27 -8.67
C GLY A 112 -14.05 -15.26 -7.50
N ASP A 113 -13.94 -16.55 -7.82
CA ASP A 113 -14.00 -17.68 -6.87
C ASP A 113 -12.77 -17.77 -5.96
N ALA A 114 -12.76 -16.93 -4.92
CA ALA A 114 -11.86 -17.02 -3.77
C ALA A 114 -10.36 -16.99 -4.13
N GLY A 115 -9.96 -16.13 -5.06
CA GLY A 115 -8.55 -15.89 -5.37
C GLY A 115 -7.94 -16.87 -6.37
N ARG A 116 -8.66 -17.91 -6.80
CA ARG A 116 -8.22 -18.79 -7.91
C ARG A 116 -7.98 -18.03 -9.21
N ILE A 117 -8.66 -16.90 -9.38
CA ILE A 117 -8.65 -16.14 -10.63
C ILE A 117 -7.68 -14.97 -10.51
N GLY A 118 -7.60 -14.30 -9.38
CA GLY A 118 -6.56 -13.31 -9.13
C GLY A 118 -6.78 -12.66 -7.78
N SER A 119 -5.73 -12.07 -7.23
CA SER A 119 -5.79 -11.43 -5.93
C SER A 119 -4.84 -10.25 -5.85
N TRP A 120 -5.02 -9.42 -4.84
CA TRP A 120 -4.13 -8.32 -4.52
C TRP A 120 -4.07 -8.14 -3.01
N CYS A 121 -2.97 -7.56 -2.53
CA CYS A 121 -2.85 -7.09 -1.15
C CYS A 121 -3.07 -5.58 -1.03
N SER A 122 -3.45 -5.16 0.16
CA SER A 122 -3.46 -3.77 0.60
C SER A 122 -2.75 -3.73 1.95
N THR A 123 -1.59 -3.09 2.00
CA THR A 123 -0.70 -3.18 3.17
C THR A 123 -0.50 -1.83 3.80
N ILE A 124 -0.58 -1.79 5.12
CA ILE A 124 -0.30 -0.61 5.94
C ILE A 124 1.12 -0.74 6.47
N PHE A 125 1.96 0.26 6.22
CA PHE A 125 3.31 0.37 6.74
C PHE A 125 3.44 1.58 7.65
N LYS A 126 4.26 1.47 8.69
CA LYS A 126 4.88 2.64 9.32
C LYS A 126 6.20 2.90 8.61
N ALA A 127 6.23 3.91 7.76
CA ALA A 127 7.37 4.17 6.88
C ALA A 127 8.51 4.84 7.63
N LYS A 128 9.73 4.43 7.26
CA LYS A 128 11.00 5.03 7.68
C LYS A 128 11.63 5.77 6.49
N ASP A 129 12.46 6.76 6.79
CA ASP A 129 13.25 7.42 5.75
C ASP A 129 14.14 6.40 5.02
N GLY A 130 14.18 6.49 3.70
CA GLY A 130 14.91 5.55 2.85
C GLY A 130 14.16 4.25 2.54
N ASP A 131 12.96 4.02 3.08
CA ASP A 131 12.16 2.87 2.68
C ASP A 131 11.84 2.93 1.18
N VAL A 132 12.15 1.84 0.47
CA VAL A 132 11.81 1.66 -0.95
C VAL A 132 10.82 0.52 -1.10
N PHE A 133 9.73 0.75 -1.82
CA PHE A 133 8.72 -0.25 -2.11
C PHE A 133 8.53 -0.42 -3.62
N ARG A 134 8.20 -1.63 -4.05
CA ARG A 134 7.75 -1.93 -5.40
C ARG A 134 6.32 -2.44 -5.35
N VAL A 135 5.41 -1.75 -6.02
CA VAL A 135 4.01 -2.17 -6.17
C VAL A 135 3.82 -2.72 -7.57
N THR A 136 3.54 -4.02 -7.64
CA THR A 136 3.11 -4.69 -8.87
C THR A 136 1.61 -4.90 -8.79
N LYS A 137 0.83 -4.25 -9.66
CA LYS A 137 -0.62 -4.39 -9.68
C LYS A 137 -1.05 -5.77 -10.18
N SER A 138 -2.19 -6.26 -9.69
CA SER A 138 -2.80 -7.48 -10.23
C SER A 138 -3.25 -7.24 -11.68
N GLY A 139 -2.73 -8.05 -12.61
CA GLY A 139 -3.04 -7.90 -14.03
C GLY A 139 -1.87 -8.32 -14.92
N GLY A 140 -2.14 -8.62 -16.19
CA GLY A 140 -1.06 -8.83 -17.16
C GLY A 140 -0.36 -7.49 -17.48
N MET A 141 0.94 -7.54 -17.76
CA MET A 141 1.77 -6.35 -18.06
C MET A 141 1.13 -5.43 -19.12
N SER A 142 0.52 -6.00 -20.16
CA SER A 142 -0.14 -5.25 -21.23
C SER A 142 -1.39 -4.46 -20.79
N LYS A 143 -1.90 -4.69 -19.58
CA LYS A 143 -3.11 -4.04 -19.06
C LYS A 143 -2.85 -3.07 -17.92
N VAL A 144 -1.85 -3.34 -17.08
CA VAL A 144 -1.57 -2.53 -15.88
C VAL A 144 -0.28 -1.73 -15.97
N GLY A 145 0.53 -1.97 -17.01
CA GLY A 145 1.83 -1.32 -17.17
C GLY A 145 2.89 -1.84 -16.20
N PRO A 146 4.04 -1.15 -16.15
CA PRO A 146 5.14 -1.50 -15.26
C PRO A 146 4.76 -1.46 -13.78
N SER A 147 5.61 -2.06 -12.94
CA SER A 147 5.49 -1.85 -11.49
C SER A 147 5.83 -0.40 -11.15
N ILE A 148 5.29 0.09 -10.03
CA ILE A 148 5.59 1.44 -9.53
C ILE A 148 6.59 1.30 -8.38
N VAL A 149 7.67 2.07 -8.42
CA VAL A 149 8.63 2.20 -7.33
C VAL A 149 8.26 3.39 -6.47
N TYR A 150 8.21 3.20 -5.16
CA TYR A 150 7.98 4.24 -4.17
C TYR A 150 9.24 4.41 -3.32
N LEU A 151 9.62 5.64 -3.05
CA LEU A 151 10.70 6.02 -2.15
C LEU A 151 10.15 6.95 -1.07
N VAL A 152 10.42 6.61 0.18
CA VAL A 152 10.18 7.49 1.31
C VAL A 152 11.44 8.31 1.55
N SER A 153 11.32 9.63 1.49
CA SER A 153 12.42 10.56 1.76
C SER A 153 11.93 11.70 2.66
N GLY A 154 12.42 11.73 3.89
CA GLY A 154 11.93 12.56 4.99
C GLY A 154 10.47 12.26 5.31
N LYS A 155 9.61 13.26 5.13
CA LYS A 155 8.16 13.15 5.30
C LYS A 155 7.40 13.17 3.97
N ASN A 156 8.09 12.89 2.87
CA ASN A 156 7.54 12.86 1.51
C ASN A 156 7.58 11.43 0.95
N VAL A 157 6.68 11.18 -0.01
CA VAL A 157 6.66 9.95 -0.80
C VAL A 157 6.84 10.33 -2.25
N TYR A 158 7.88 9.80 -2.88
CA TYR A 158 8.16 9.93 -4.30
C TYR A 158 7.85 8.60 -4.98
N HIS A 159 7.35 8.65 -6.21
CA HIS A 159 7.12 7.42 -6.96
C HIS A 159 7.21 7.64 -8.46
N CYS A 160 7.59 6.59 -9.16
CA CYS A 160 7.66 6.56 -10.61
C CYS A 160 7.35 5.15 -11.12
N GLU A 161 7.06 5.04 -12.42
CA GLU A 161 7.12 3.74 -13.06
C GLU A 161 8.56 3.20 -12.99
N GLN A 162 8.71 1.90 -12.80
CA GLN A 162 10.00 1.26 -12.58
C GLN A 162 11.08 1.60 -13.63
N PRO A 163 10.78 1.74 -14.94
CA PRO A 163 11.80 2.14 -15.91
C PRO A 163 12.41 3.52 -15.65
N LEU A 164 11.71 4.39 -14.92
CA LEU A 164 12.13 5.76 -14.58
C LEU A 164 12.78 5.84 -13.19
N ALA A 165 13.07 4.70 -12.55
CA ALA A 165 13.60 4.68 -11.19
C ALA A 165 14.99 5.33 -11.12
N GLU A 166 15.88 5.06 -12.08
CA GLU A 166 17.21 5.69 -12.13
C GLU A 166 17.09 7.22 -12.16
N GLU A 167 16.28 7.76 -13.08
CA GLU A 167 16.04 9.21 -13.23
C GLU A 167 15.47 9.84 -11.94
N MET A 168 14.51 9.17 -11.29
CA MET A 168 13.92 9.65 -10.04
C MET A 168 14.96 9.71 -8.91
N PHE A 169 15.78 8.68 -8.75
CA PHE A 169 16.80 8.63 -7.70
C PHE A 169 17.92 9.66 -7.95
N GLU A 170 18.37 9.79 -9.20
CA GLU A 170 19.35 10.80 -9.61
C GLU A 170 18.84 12.23 -9.34
N ALA A 171 17.61 12.54 -9.74
CA ALA A 171 17.00 13.86 -9.51
C ALA A 171 16.84 14.19 -8.02
N LEU A 172 16.75 13.18 -7.16
CA LEU A 172 16.70 13.32 -5.70
C LEU A 172 18.08 13.30 -5.04
N GLY A 173 19.16 13.16 -5.81
CA GLY A 173 20.53 13.07 -5.32
C GLY A 173 20.78 11.83 -4.47
N ARG A 174 20.11 10.71 -4.78
CA ARG A 174 20.21 9.44 -4.06
C ARG A 174 20.74 8.33 -4.97
N GLU A 175 21.49 7.41 -4.38
CA GLU A 175 21.92 6.19 -5.05
C GLU A 175 20.74 5.22 -5.19
N LEU A 176 20.64 4.55 -6.34
CA LEU A 176 19.62 3.53 -6.57
C LEU A 176 19.99 2.25 -5.79
N PRO A 177 19.16 1.80 -4.83
CA PRO A 177 19.53 0.70 -3.92
C PRO A 177 19.22 -0.70 -4.49
N PHE A 178 19.04 -0.81 -5.81
CA PHE A 178 18.75 -2.06 -6.51
C PHE A 178 19.20 -1.95 -7.96
N THR A 179 19.27 -3.10 -8.63
CA THR A 179 19.78 -3.20 -9.99
C THR A 179 18.63 -3.26 -11.00
N LEU A 180 18.76 -2.54 -12.11
CA LEU A 180 17.95 -2.71 -13.30
C LEU A 180 18.71 -3.52 -14.36
N ASN A 181 18.04 -4.47 -15.00
CA ASN A 181 18.59 -5.17 -16.16
C ASN A 181 18.51 -4.31 -17.42
N SER A 182 19.03 -4.83 -18.54
CA SER A 182 19.05 -4.12 -19.83
C SER A 182 17.70 -3.68 -20.39
N ASN A 183 16.58 -4.19 -19.85
CA ASN A 183 15.22 -3.79 -20.20
C ASN A 183 14.58 -2.87 -19.14
N SER A 184 15.40 -2.25 -18.29
CA SER A 184 14.98 -1.44 -17.13
C SER A 184 14.05 -2.21 -16.18
N ARG A 185 14.28 -3.53 -16.06
CA ARG A 185 13.54 -4.39 -15.13
C ARG A 185 14.38 -4.72 -13.90
N VAL A 186 13.78 -4.57 -12.72
CA VAL A 186 14.39 -4.98 -11.45
C VAL A 186 14.74 -6.46 -11.43
N LEU A 187 15.86 -6.81 -10.81
CA LEU A 187 16.24 -8.20 -10.55
C LEU A 187 15.35 -8.80 -9.46
N SER A 188 14.71 -9.93 -9.71
CA SER A 188 13.71 -10.47 -8.77
C SER A 188 14.30 -10.89 -7.43
N GLU A 189 15.57 -11.33 -7.39
CA GLU A 189 16.26 -11.77 -6.19
C GLU A 189 16.54 -10.66 -5.17
N GLU A 190 16.55 -9.39 -5.59
CA GLU A 190 16.75 -8.25 -4.70
C GLU A 190 15.47 -7.84 -3.95
N TRP A 191 14.32 -8.46 -4.28
CA TRP A 191 13.03 -8.07 -3.74
C TRP A 191 12.28 -9.22 -3.07
N LYS A 192 11.82 -8.99 -1.84
CA LYS A 192 10.93 -9.89 -1.09
C LYS A 192 9.51 -9.33 -1.03
N LYS A 193 8.50 -10.20 -1.11
CA LYS A 193 7.11 -9.82 -0.87
C LYS A 193 6.92 -9.44 0.60
N LEU A 194 6.12 -8.41 0.88
CA LEU A 194 5.86 -7.91 2.23
C LEU A 194 4.48 -8.32 2.77
N ILE A 195 3.99 -9.50 2.37
CA ILE A 195 2.63 -10.01 2.65
C ILE A 195 2.59 -11.07 3.73
#